data_AF-A0A257IUW8-F1
#
_entry.id   AF-A0A257IUW8-F1
#
_cell.length_a   1.000
_cell.length_b   1.000
_cell.length_c   1.000
_cell.angle_alpha   90.00
_cell.angle_beta   90.00
_cell.angle_gamma   90.00
#
_symmetry.space_group_name_H-M   'P 1'
#
loop_
_entity.id
_entity.type
_entity.pdbx_description
1 polymer ?
#
loop_
_entity_poly.entity_id
_entity_poly.type
_entity_poly.pdbx_seq_one_letter_code
_entity_poly.pdbx_strand_id
1 'polypeptide(L)'
;MSDIFSEFKAADHSEWLKLVEKELKTPLVSYEISEGIFANPFVGNLASNFNSSISKSKVGWTIYQFIEGDSSVEINKNILTALEGGASGISVFIKDLDYDFEIVFKDVILSFVVVRFYFSDEFFSSSLFFQNLESFLEGKDANIVFAGLTKGELQIAKQLGKIEVSSKSEGMLAENLSEVLREAESLIFFEGFELVVALPSQENFYLNIAQHKAVKIIWAQIAEAYNSPEKHISLISKVNFSHPDPNSQVIAATQQTASCVFGGTDAILMQNIPFDTAKYPESFSARITRNIQNVLWNESFLYQVNDPAKGSYFIDDLCEKLINEVWNIFIKDK
;
A
#
# COMPACT_ATOMS: atom_id res chain seq x y z
N MET A 1 1.88 -14.72 -36.72
CA MET A 1 3.29 -14.30 -36.59
C MET A 1 4.14 -15.54 -36.79
N SER A 2 5.15 -15.49 -37.67
CA SER A 2 6.18 -16.52 -37.71
C SER A 2 6.95 -16.50 -36.39
N ASP A 3 7.28 -17.68 -35.85
CA ASP A 3 8.12 -17.78 -34.67
C ASP A 3 9.51 -17.23 -34.99
N ILE A 4 9.84 -16.07 -34.42
CA ILE A 4 11.10 -15.36 -34.65
C ILE A 4 12.32 -16.16 -34.18
N PHE A 5 12.13 -17.20 -33.36
CA PHE A 5 13.19 -18.06 -32.85
C PHE A 5 13.35 -19.36 -33.63
N SER A 6 12.48 -19.65 -34.60
CA SER A 6 12.49 -20.92 -35.36
C SER A 6 13.75 -21.13 -36.21
N GLU A 7 14.49 -20.06 -36.51
CA GLU A 7 15.77 -20.11 -37.24
C GLU A 7 16.97 -20.43 -36.32
N PHE A 8 16.78 -20.43 -35.00
CA PHE A 8 17.83 -20.66 -34.02
C PHE A 8 17.65 -22.00 -33.32
N LYS A 9 18.76 -22.64 -32.95
CA LYS A 9 18.72 -23.76 -32.00
C LYS A 9 18.28 -23.19 -30.65
N ALA A 10 17.26 -23.78 -30.04
CA ALA A 10 16.80 -23.39 -28.71
C ALA A 10 17.98 -23.46 -27.72
N ALA A 11 18.18 -22.39 -26.96
CA ALA A 11 19.20 -22.34 -25.93
C ALA A 11 18.78 -23.23 -24.75
N ASP A 12 19.66 -24.14 -24.33
CA ASP A 12 19.44 -24.97 -23.14
C ASP A 12 19.86 -24.21 -21.87
N HIS A 13 19.09 -24.36 -20.79
CA HIS A 13 19.37 -23.67 -19.52
C HIS A 13 20.74 -24.05 -18.95
N SER A 14 21.14 -25.32 -19.04
CA SER A 14 22.46 -25.77 -18.57
C SER A 14 23.58 -25.24 -19.46
N GLU A 15 23.38 -25.19 -20.78
CA GLU A 15 24.34 -24.58 -21.71
C GLU A 15 24.54 -23.08 -21.41
N TRP A 16 23.45 -22.35 -21.16
CA TRP A 16 23.52 -20.92 -20.78
C TRP A 16 24.23 -20.72 -19.44
N LEU A 17 23.88 -21.50 -18.41
CA LEU A 17 24.49 -21.38 -17.09
C LEU A 17 26.00 -21.65 -17.15
N LYS A 18 26.42 -22.70 -17.86
CA LYS A 18 27.86 -23.00 -18.07
C LYS A 18 28.59 -21.85 -18.76
N LEU A 19 27.95 -21.19 -19.72
CA LEU A 19 28.55 -20.04 -20.40
C LEU A 19 28.72 -18.87 -19.42
N VAL A 20 27.69 -18.55 -18.64
CA VAL A 20 27.72 -17.47 -17.64
C VAL A 20 28.79 -17.72 -16.59
N GLU A 21 28.86 -18.92 -16.01
CA GLU A 21 29.86 -19.27 -14.99
C GLU A 21 31.28 -19.26 -15.56
N LYS A 22 31.45 -19.66 -16.82
CA LYS A 22 32.73 -19.56 -17.52
C LYS A 22 33.19 -18.11 -17.68
N GLU A 23 32.30 -17.20 -18.06
CA GLU A 23 32.62 -15.78 -18.24
C GLU A 23 32.84 -15.05 -16.91
N LEU A 24 31.99 -15.31 -15.90
CA LEU A 24 32.12 -14.73 -14.57
C LEU A 24 33.32 -15.27 -13.80
N LYS A 25 33.80 -16.47 -14.15
CA LYS A 25 34.82 -17.25 -13.41
C LYS A 25 34.40 -17.56 -11.97
N THR A 26 33.11 -17.42 -11.67
CA THR A 26 32.49 -17.70 -10.37
C THR A 26 31.11 -18.33 -10.61
N PRO A 27 30.62 -19.18 -9.69
CA PRO A 27 29.25 -19.69 -9.77
C PRO A 27 28.22 -18.57 -9.72
N LEU A 28 27.11 -18.74 -10.42
CA LEU A 28 25.97 -17.84 -10.31
C LEU A 28 25.17 -18.21 -9.07
N VAL A 29 25.25 -17.39 -8.01
CA VAL A 29 24.60 -17.66 -6.73
C VAL A 29 23.42 -16.73 -6.49
N SER A 30 22.44 -17.20 -5.72
CA SER A 30 21.38 -16.36 -5.19
C SER A 30 21.96 -15.25 -4.31
N TYR A 31 21.34 -14.07 -4.34
CA TYR A 31 21.70 -12.95 -3.47
C TYR A 31 20.56 -12.62 -2.54
N GLU A 32 20.90 -12.21 -1.33
CA GLU A 32 19.92 -11.76 -0.33
C GLU A 32 19.37 -10.39 -0.77
N ILE A 33 18.05 -10.30 -0.96
CA ILE A 33 17.37 -9.06 -1.36
C ILE A 33 16.75 -8.35 -0.16
N SER A 34 16.44 -9.11 0.89
CA SER A 34 15.96 -8.69 2.20
C SER A 34 16.26 -9.83 3.17
N GLU A 35 16.27 -9.54 4.47
CA GLU A 35 16.67 -10.50 5.50
C GLU A 35 15.89 -11.82 5.39
N GLY A 36 16.60 -12.91 5.10
CA GLY A 36 16.02 -14.25 4.90
C GLY A 36 15.33 -14.48 3.55
N ILE A 37 15.33 -13.50 2.63
CA ILE A 37 14.71 -13.60 1.31
C ILE A 37 15.79 -13.51 0.24
N PHE A 38 15.88 -14.56 -0.60
CA PHE A 38 16.92 -14.69 -1.62
C PHE A 38 16.36 -14.67 -3.04
N ALA A 39 16.93 -13.80 -3.87
CA ALA A 39 16.61 -13.68 -5.28
C ALA A 39 17.64 -14.44 -6.13
N ASN A 40 17.16 -15.08 -7.20
CA ASN A 40 18.00 -15.72 -8.19
C ASN A 40 18.35 -14.69 -9.29
N PRO A 41 19.62 -14.56 -9.72
CA PRO A 41 20.01 -13.61 -10.78
C PRO A 41 19.34 -13.87 -12.13
N PHE A 42 18.87 -15.10 -12.36
CA PHE A 42 18.12 -15.48 -13.55
C PHE A 42 16.99 -16.43 -13.16
N VAL A 43 15.80 -16.13 -13.67
CA VAL A 43 14.59 -16.94 -13.46
C VAL A 43 13.95 -17.19 -14.83
N GLY A 44 13.76 -18.45 -15.17
CA GLY A 44 13.11 -18.88 -16.41
C GLY A 44 11.79 -19.59 -16.16
N ASN A 45 11.19 -20.13 -17.22
CA ASN A 45 9.93 -20.88 -17.22
C ASN A 45 9.96 -22.22 -16.44
N LEU A 46 11.00 -22.45 -15.63
CA LEU A 46 11.20 -23.66 -14.83
C LEU A 46 10.99 -23.42 -13.33
N ALA A 47 10.86 -22.16 -12.89
CA ALA A 47 10.99 -21.80 -11.48
C ALA A 47 9.74 -22.13 -10.63
N SER A 48 8.53 -22.00 -11.17
CA SER A 48 7.31 -22.59 -10.59
C SER A 48 6.13 -22.30 -11.53
N ASN A 49 5.05 -23.09 -11.42
CA ASN A 49 3.75 -22.74 -12.00
C ASN A 49 2.99 -21.73 -11.12
N PHE A 50 3.67 -21.12 -10.14
CA PHE A 50 3.05 -20.15 -9.25
C PHE A 50 2.65 -18.92 -10.05
N ASN A 51 1.42 -18.47 -9.85
CA ASN A 51 0.87 -17.32 -10.53
C ASN A 51 0.52 -16.27 -9.49
N SER A 52 1.32 -15.21 -9.41
CA SER A 52 1.08 -14.10 -8.48
C SER A 52 0.02 -13.11 -8.98
N SER A 53 -0.79 -13.49 -9.98
CA SER A 53 -1.78 -12.59 -10.57
C SER A 53 -2.81 -12.19 -9.55
N ILE A 54 -3.01 -10.88 -9.44
CA ILE A 54 -4.01 -10.29 -8.56
C ILE A 54 -5.18 -9.73 -9.37
N SER A 55 -6.38 -9.83 -8.81
CA SER A 55 -7.56 -9.14 -9.32
C SER A 55 -7.84 -7.91 -8.46
N LYS A 56 -7.95 -6.75 -9.08
CA LYS A 56 -8.50 -5.54 -8.46
C LYS A 56 -9.98 -5.42 -8.80
N SER A 57 -10.78 -5.00 -7.82
CA SER A 57 -12.19 -4.64 -8.03
C SER A 57 -12.33 -3.36 -8.85
N LYS A 58 -11.37 -2.43 -8.75
CA LYS A 58 -11.33 -1.17 -9.49
C LYS A 58 -9.94 -0.89 -10.06
N VAL A 59 -9.91 -0.43 -11.30
CA VAL A 59 -8.71 0.01 -11.98
C VAL A 59 -8.20 1.32 -11.34
N GLY A 60 -6.88 1.42 -11.15
CA GLY A 60 -6.24 2.58 -10.52
C GLY A 60 -6.08 2.45 -8.99
N TRP A 61 -6.00 3.61 -8.32
CA TRP A 61 -5.73 3.80 -6.90
C TRP A 61 -6.27 5.14 -6.40
N THR A 62 -6.53 5.26 -5.10
CA THR A 62 -6.84 6.54 -4.45
C THR A 62 -5.56 7.32 -4.17
N ILE A 63 -5.54 8.60 -4.58
CA ILE A 63 -4.45 9.54 -4.34
C ILE A 63 -4.72 10.23 -3.00
N TYR A 64 -4.10 9.74 -1.93
CA TYR A 64 -4.21 10.40 -0.63
C TYR A 64 -3.24 11.58 -0.53
N GLN A 65 -3.75 12.67 0.03
CA GLN A 65 -2.94 13.75 0.60
C GLN A 65 -3.04 13.69 2.13
N PHE A 66 -1.89 13.77 2.81
CA PHE A 66 -1.87 13.95 4.26
C PHE A 66 -2.33 15.37 4.62
N ILE A 67 -3.28 15.46 5.56
CA ILE A 67 -3.89 16.69 6.04
C ILE A 67 -3.66 16.80 7.55
N GLU A 68 -3.13 17.96 7.95
CA GLU A 68 -3.07 18.37 9.35
C GLU A 68 -3.59 19.81 9.48
N GLY A 69 -3.94 20.20 10.70
CA GLY A 69 -4.34 21.55 11.05
C GLY A 69 -4.73 21.62 12.53
N ASP A 70 -4.72 22.83 13.07
CA ASP A 70 -4.98 23.06 14.49
C ASP A 70 -6.43 23.55 14.75
N SER A 71 -7.23 23.71 13.69
CA SER A 71 -8.65 24.09 13.77
C SER A 71 -9.48 23.50 12.62
N SER A 72 -10.79 23.36 12.81
CA SER A 72 -11.70 22.87 11.75
C SER A 72 -11.62 23.70 10.46
N VAL A 73 -11.45 25.02 10.57
CA VAL A 73 -11.34 25.94 9.42
C VAL A 73 -10.03 25.70 8.65
N GLU A 74 -8.93 25.50 9.37
CA GLU A 74 -7.63 25.23 8.75
C GLU A 74 -7.62 23.87 8.06
N ILE A 75 -8.16 22.84 8.72
CA ILE A 75 -8.32 21.51 8.13
C ILE A 75 -9.16 21.59 6.86
N ASN A 76 -10.30 22.29 6.88
CA ASN A 76 -11.14 22.47 5.70
C ASN A 76 -10.37 23.12 4.54
N LYS A 77 -9.65 24.22 4.80
CA LYS A 77 -8.82 24.90 3.79
C LYS A 77 -7.78 23.93 3.18
N ASN A 78 -7.14 23.12 4.00
CA ASN A 78 -6.13 22.16 3.56
C ASN A 78 -6.76 21.01 2.75
N ILE A 79 -7.95 20.54 3.14
CA ILE A 79 -8.74 19.56 2.39
C ILE A 79 -9.10 20.11 1.01
N LEU A 80 -9.70 21.29 0.92
CA LEU A 80 -10.10 21.89 -0.36
C LEU A 80 -8.89 22.08 -1.28
N THR A 81 -7.77 22.58 -0.74
CA THR A 81 -6.51 22.72 -1.49
C THR A 81 -5.98 21.40 -2.03
N ALA A 82 -6.14 20.31 -1.27
CA ALA A 82 -5.72 18.97 -1.68
C ALA A 82 -6.60 18.44 -2.82
N LEU A 83 -7.93 18.52 -2.65
CA LEU A 83 -8.92 18.00 -3.60
C LEU A 83 -8.90 18.77 -4.93
N GLU A 84 -8.90 20.11 -4.88
CA GLU A 84 -8.74 20.96 -6.07
C GLU A 84 -7.42 20.70 -6.81
N GLY A 85 -6.41 20.23 -6.07
CA GLY A 85 -5.11 19.85 -6.59
C GLY A 85 -5.03 18.46 -7.20
N GLY A 86 -6.12 17.69 -7.22
CA GLY A 86 -6.21 16.35 -7.81
C GLY A 86 -6.09 15.19 -6.83
N ALA A 87 -6.13 15.44 -5.51
CA ALA A 87 -6.29 14.35 -4.55
C ALA A 87 -7.69 13.74 -4.66
N SER A 88 -7.78 12.42 -4.57
CA SER A 88 -9.06 11.69 -4.53
C SER A 88 -9.36 11.08 -3.16
N GLY A 89 -8.40 11.17 -2.24
CA GLY A 89 -8.59 10.89 -0.83
C GLY A 89 -7.82 11.87 0.05
N ILE A 90 -8.27 12.00 1.29
CA ILE A 90 -7.62 12.81 2.32
C ILE A 90 -7.34 11.94 3.53
N SER A 91 -6.14 12.08 4.11
CA SER A 91 -5.77 11.43 5.36
C SER A 91 -5.62 12.49 6.45
N VAL A 92 -6.67 12.70 7.23
CA VAL A 92 -6.73 13.71 8.28
C VAL A 92 -6.11 13.16 9.55
N PHE A 93 -5.05 13.81 10.02
CA PHE A 93 -4.46 13.53 11.31
C PHE A 93 -5.25 14.21 12.41
N ILE A 94 -5.78 13.42 13.34
CA ILE A 94 -6.61 13.89 14.44
C ILE A 94 -5.71 14.25 15.62
N LYS A 95 -5.55 15.56 15.88
CA LYS A 95 -4.80 16.09 17.03
C LYS A 95 -5.69 16.41 18.23
N ASP A 96 -6.98 16.66 18.00
CA ASP A 96 -8.00 17.00 19.00
C ASP A 96 -9.32 16.26 18.68
N LEU A 97 -10.21 16.11 19.66
CA LEU A 97 -11.53 15.45 19.48
C LEU A 97 -12.67 16.43 19.17
N ASP A 98 -12.47 17.73 19.36
CA ASP A 98 -13.54 18.73 19.26
C ASP A 98 -13.66 19.39 17.87
N TYR A 99 -13.40 18.62 16.81
CA TYR A 99 -13.59 19.12 15.46
C TYR A 99 -15.06 19.19 15.08
N ASP A 100 -15.53 20.39 14.74
CA ASP A 100 -16.81 20.57 14.06
C ASP A 100 -16.73 20.05 12.60
N PHE A 101 -17.33 18.90 12.34
CA PHE A 101 -17.31 18.24 11.03
C PHE A 101 -18.07 19.00 9.94
N GLU A 102 -19.09 19.79 10.29
CA GLU A 102 -19.79 20.63 9.31
C GLU A 102 -18.86 21.75 8.80
N ILE A 103 -17.93 22.23 9.65
CA ILE A 103 -16.87 23.15 9.23
C ILE A 103 -15.77 22.40 8.47
N VAL A 104 -15.28 21.27 9.01
CA VAL A 104 -14.17 20.50 8.39
C VAL A 104 -14.50 20.10 6.95
N PHE A 105 -15.72 19.61 6.69
CA PHE A 105 -16.14 19.12 5.39
C PHE A 105 -17.03 20.09 4.63
N LYS A 106 -17.07 21.37 5.03
CA LYS A 106 -17.76 22.40 4.28
C LYS A 106 -17.26 22.42 2.83
N ASP A 107 -18.20 22.43 1.88
CA ASP A 107 -17.94 22.43 0.44
C ASP A 107 -17.20 21.17 -0.08
N VAL A 108 -17.16 20.08 0.71
CA VAL A 108 -16.60 18.78 0.31
C VAL A 108 -17.73 17.81 -0.04
N ILE A 109 -17.65 17.19 -1.23
CA ILE A 109 -18.61 16.17 -1.67
C ILE A 109 -18.11 14.79 -1.23
N LEU A 110 -18.55 14.32 -0.05
CA LEU A 110 -18.04 13.10 0.60
C LEU A 110 -18.20 11.82 -0.23
N SER A 111 -19.22 11.72 -1.08
CA SER A 111 -19.44 10.52 -1.90
C SER A 111 -18.38 10.31 -3.00
N PHE A 112 -17.56 11.32 -3.30
CA PHE A 112 -16.47 11.25 -4.27
C PHE A 112 -15.08 11.17 -3.65
N VAL A 113 -14.97 11.27 -2.33
CA VAL A 113 -13.70 11.38 -1.61
C VAL A 113 -13.57 10.25 -0.59
N VAL A 114 -12.41 9.61 -0.55
CA VAL A 114 -12.10 8.70 0.55
C VAL A 114 -11.50 9.48 1.70
N VAL A 115 -12.11 9.41 2.87
CA VAL A 115 -11.66 10.12 4.08
C VAL A 115 -11.04 9.12 5.03
N ARG A 116 -9.74 9.24 5.25
CA ARG A 116 -9.00 8.45 6.23
C ARG A 116 -8.75 9.29 7.48
N PHE A 117 -9.21 8.83 8.63
CA PHE A 117 -8.87 9.41 9.93
C PHE A 117 -7.71 8.63 10.55
N TYR A 118 -6.68 9.35 10.99
CA TYR A 118 -5.52 8.78 11.66
C TYR A 118 -5.41 9.33 13.08
N PHE A 119 -5.42 8.43 14.06
CA PHE A 119 -5.28 8.75 15.47
C PHE A 119 -3.86 8.40 15.95
N SER A 120 -3.29 9.22 16.84
CA SER A 120 -2.05 8.91 17.55
C SER A 120 -2.32 8.12 18.82
N ASP A 121 -1.37 7.26 19.21
CA ASP A 121 -1.48 6.33 20.36
C ASP A 121 -1.59 7.02 21.75
N GLU A 122 -1.46 8.34 21.84
CA GLU A 122 -1.54 9.09 23.09
C GLU A 122 -3.01 9.29 23.55
N PHE A 123 -3.49 8.32 24.33
CA PHE A 123 -4.66 8.36 25.25
C PHE A 123 -5.84 9.26 24.85
N PHE A 124 -6.76 8.72 24.04
CA PHE A 124 -8.03 9.37 23.71
C PHE A 124 -9.26 8.68 24.31
N SER A 125 -10.23 9.49 24.77
CA SER A 125 -11.62 9.07 25.00
C SER A 125 -12.43 9.41 23.75
N SER A 126 -12.29 8.59 22.71
CA SER A 126 -12.83 8.83 21.36
C SER A 126 -14.36 8.72 21.21
N SER A 127 -15.10 8.39 22.28
CA SER A 127 -16.56 8.22 22.20
C SER A 127 -17.29 9.46 21.69
N LEU A 128 -16.87 10.66 22.11
CA LEU A 128 -17.48 11.92 21.64
C LEU A 128 -17.17 12.20 20.17
N PHE A 129 -15.93 11.94 19.73
CA PHE A 129 -15.55 12.08 18.32
C PHE A 129 -16.41 11.20 17.43
N PHE A 130 -16.58 9.92 17.79
CA PHE A 130 -17.39 9.00 17.00
C PHE A 130 -18.88 9.37 17.02
N GLN A 131 -19.41 9.83 18.16
CA GLN A 131 -20.80 10.32 18.24
C GLN A 131 -21.03 11.56 17.35
N ASN A 132 -20.10 12.52 17.40
CA ASN A 132 -20.17 13.72 16.55
C ASN A 132 -20.05 13.35 15.07
N LEU A 133 -19.17 12.41 14.74
CA LEU A 133 -18.99 11.93 13.37
C LEU A 133 -20.23 11.17 12.89
N GLU A 134 -20.80 10.29 13.71
CA GLU A 134 -22.03 9.55 13.40
C GLU A 134 -23.19 10.51 13.12
N SER A 135 -23.40 11.49 14.00
CA SER A 135 -24.40 12.55 13.83
C SER A 135 -24.17 13.33 12.53
N PHE A 136 -22.93 13.70 12.24
CA PHE A 136 -22.58 14.37 10.99
C PHE A 136 -22.83 13.47 9.76
N LEU A 137 -22.56 12.18 9.83
CA LEU A 137 -22.71 11.26 8.69
C LEU A 137 -24.17 10.82 8.48
N GLU A 138 -25.10 11.16 9.36
CA GLU A 138 -26.51 10.77 9.23
C GLU A 138 -27.10 11.20 7.88
N GLY A 139 -27.54 10.23 7.08
CA GLY A 139 -28.10 10.44 5.75
C GLY A 139 -27.08 10.85 4.66
N LYS A 140 -25.77 10.85 4.95
CA LYS A 140 -24.69 11.15 4.00
C LYS A 140 -24.04 9.85 3.50
N ASP A 141 -23.73 9.79 2.20
CA ASP A 141 -22.92 8.72 1.61
C ASP A 141 -21.44 9.10 1.68
N ALA A 142 -20.65 8.34 2.44
CA ALA A 142 -19.25 8.64 2.72
C ALA A 142 -18.40 7.37 2.79
N ASN A 143 -17.18 7.45 2.25
CA ASN A 143 -16.20 6.37 2.32
C ASN A 143 -15.13 6.68 3.36
N ILE A 144 -15.32 6.16 4.58
CA ILE A 144 -14.47 6.44 5.74
C ILE A 144 -13.53 5.27 6.02
N VAL A 145 -12.27 5.56 6.33
CA VAL A 145 -11.27 4.61 6.81
C VAL A 145 -10.70 5.11 8.14
N PHE A 146 -10.66 4.27 9.16
CA PHE A 146 -10.08 4.61 10.47
C PHE A 146 -8.78 3.86 10.69
N ALA A 147 -7.74 4.56 11.13
CA ALA A 147 -6.41 4.01 11.36
C ALA A 147 -5.82 4.47 12.69
N GLY A 148 -5.06 3.60 13.35
CA GLY A 148 -4.47 3.91 14.67
C GLY A 148 -5.47 3.78 15.81
N LEU A 149 -6.44 2.87 15.69
CA LEU A 149 -7.45 2.62 16.72
C LEU A 149 -6.95 1.62 17.77
N THR A 150 -7.37 1.81 19.01
CA THR A 150 -7.27 0.80 20.06
C THR A 150 -8.35 -0.28 19.90
N LYS A 151 -8.15 -1.46 20.51
CA LYS A 151 -9.10 -2.58 20.44
C LYS A 151 -10.53 -2.24 20.88
N GLY A 152 -10.69 -1.31 21.84
CA GLY A 152 -12.01 -0.88 22.31
C GLY A 152 -12.77 -0.06 21.26
N GLU A 153 -12.06 0.74 20.48
CA GLU A 153 -12.62 1.70 19.51
C GLU A 153 -13.06 1.03 18.22
N LEU A 154 -12.43 -0.10 17.88
CA LEU A 154 -12.82 -0.93 16.74
C LEU A 154 -14.33 -1.26 16.75
N GLN A 155 -14.93 -1.44 17.93
CA GLN A 155 -16.35 -1.76 18.04
C GLN A 155 -17.28 -0.59 17.68
N ILE A 156 -16.83 0.65 17.86
CA ILE A 156 -17.58 1.86 17.54
C ILE A 156 -17.34 2.21 16.07
N ALA A 157 -16.07 2.29 15.66
CA ALA A 157 -15.65 2.71 14.33
C ALA A 157 -16.19 1.82 13.20
N LYS A 158 -16.36 0.52 13.45
CA LYS A 158 -16.85 -0.44 12.44
C LYS A 158 -18.24 -0.11 11.88
N GLN A 159 -19.07 0.61 12.63
CA GLN A 159 -20.41 1.01 12.16
C GLN A 159 -20.34 2.21 11.21
N LEU A 160 -19.24 2.95 11.23
CA LEU A 160 -19.06 4.22 10.53
C LEU A 160 -18.15 4.10 9.30
N GLY A 161 -17.38 3.02 9.18
CA GLY A 161 -16.46 2.85 8.06
C GLY A 161 -15.51 1.66 8.20
N LYS A 162 -14.50 1.67 7.32
CA LYS A 162 -13.50 0.62 7.19
C LYS A 162 -12.42 0.76 8.25
N ILE A 163 -11.83 -0.35 8.66
CA ILE A 163 -10.76 -0.36 9.65
C ILE A 163 -9.44 -0.68 8.95
N GLU A 164 -8.44 0.15 9.21
CA GLU A 164 -7.07 -0.07 8.80
C GLU A 164 -6.29 -0.83 9.88
N VAL A 165 -5.69 -1.94 9.49
CA VAL A 165 -4.57 -2.57 10.22
C VAL A 165 -3.26 -2.20 9.51
N SER A 166 -2.20 -1.92 10.27
CA SER A 166 -0.94 -1.42 9.71
C SER A 166 0.21 -2.37 9.98
N SER A 167 0.95 -2.73 8.93
CA SER A 167 2.23 -3.41 9.09
C SER A 167 3.30 -2.44 9.60
N LYS A 168 4.20 -2.93 10.46
CA LYS A 168 5.34 -2.17 10.98
C LYS A 168 6.37 -1.92 9.86
N SER A 169 7.08 -0.80 9.97
CA SER A 169 8.16 -0.44 9.04
C SER A 169 9.54 -0.91 9.47
N GLU A 170 9.70 -1.30 10.74
CA GLU A 170 10.99 -1.71 11.32
C GLU A 170 11.01 -3.24 11.53
N GLY A 171 12.20 -3.84 11.43
CA GLY A 171 12.37 -5.30 11.59
C GLY A 171 12.24 -6.08 10.29
N MET A 172 12.11 -7.40 10.41
CA MET A 172 12.09 -8.31 9.27
C MET A 172 10.76 -8.23 8.51
N LEU A 173 10.85 -8.09 7.18
CA LEU A 173 9.66 -7.96 6.32
C LEU A 173 8.68 -9.11 6.52
N ALA A 174 9.16 -10.36 6.52
CA ALA A 174 8.28 -11.53 6.62
C ALA A 174 7.53 -11.60 7.98
N GLU A 175 8.19 -11.18 9.06
CA GLU A 175 7.58 -11.10 10.40
C GLU A 175 6.50 -10.01 10.43
N ASN A 176 6.80 -8.82 9.91
CA ASN A 176 5.87 -7.69 9.86
C ASN A 176 4.62 -8.00 9.01
N LEU A 177 4.77 -8.75 7.93
CA LEU A 177 3.64 -9.21 7.11
C LEU A 177 2.83 -10.30 7.82
N SER A 178 3.48 -11.22 8.52
CA SER A 178 2.80 -12.24 9.35
C SER A 178 1.98 -11.59 10.47
N GLU A 179 2.54 -10.60 11.18
CA GLU A 179 1.87 -9.89 12.26
C GLU A 179 0.61 -9.15 11.77
N VAL A 180 0.71 -8.38 10.68
CA VAL A 180 -0.45 -7.65 10.14
C VAL A 180 -1.54 -8.60 9.61
N LEU A 181 -1.15 -9.76 9.05
CA LEU A 181 -2.10 -10.78 8.59
C LEU A 181 -2.81 -11.47 9.77
N ARG A 182 -2.14 -11.65 10.92
CA ARG A 182 -2.77 -12.16 12.15
C ARG A 182 -3.75 -11.17 12.74
N GLU A 183 -3.38 -9.89 12.76
CA GLU A 183 -4.29 -8.84 13.21
C GLU A 183 -5.52 -8.81 12.31
N ALA A 184 -5.33 -8.79 10.99
CA ALA A 184 -6.39 -8.92 9.99
C ALA A 184 -7.28 -10.17 10.22
N GLU A 185 -6.67 -11.35 10.41
CA GLU A 185 -7.37 -12.61 10.68
C GLU A 185 -8.23 -12.51 11.95
N SER A 186 -7.72 -11.89 13.01
CA SER A 186 -8.46 -11.74 14.27
C SER A 186 -9.75 -10.94 14.12
N LEU A 187 -9.84 -10.13 13.05
CA LEU A 187 -10.97 -9.26 12.77
C LEU A 187 -12.01 -9.89 11.82
N ILE A 188 -11.71 -11.07 11.25
CA ILE A 188 -12.58 -11.71 10.25
C ILE A 188 -13.96 -12.09 10.78
N PHE A 189 -14.09 -12.29 12.10
CA PHE A 189 -15.32 -12.73 12.76
C PHE A 189 -16.27 -11.59 13.11
N PHE A 190 -15.88 -10.33 12.90
CA PHE A 190 -16.78 -9.21 13.13
C PHE A 190 -17.69 -9.03 11.90
N GLU A 191 -18.99 -9.31 12.05
CA GLU A 191 -19.96 -9.08 10.97
C GLU A 191 -19.99 -7.60 10.53
N GLY A 192 -20.05 -7.36 9.21
CA GLY A 192 -20.07 -6.01 8.62
C GLY A 192 -18.71 -5.31 8.54
N PHE A 193 -17.62 -6.05 8.73
CA PHE A 193 -16.27 -5.52 8.81
C PHE A 193 -15.58 -5.42 7.45
N GLU A 194 -15.35 -4.20 6.96
CA GLU A 194 -14.51 -3.94 5.78
C GLU A 194 -13.07 -3.64 6.19
N LEU A 195 -12.16 -4.56 5.83
CA LEU A 195 -10.75 -4.48 6.20
C LEU A 195 -9.92 -3.75 5.15
N VAL A 196 -9.04 -2.88 5.63
CA VAL A 196 -7.97 -2.26 4.86
C VAL A 196 -6.63 -2.62 5.52
N VAL A 197 -5.65 -3.01 4.72
CA VAL A 197 -4.28 -3.23 5.20
C VAL A 197 -3.39 -2.12 4.70
N ALA A 198 -2.73 -1.41 5.61
CA ALA A 198 -1.70 -0.47 5.27
C ALA A 198 -0.31 -1.12 5.31
N LEU A 199 0.44 -0.98 4.23
CA LEU A 199 1.78 -1.52 4.08
C LEU A 199 2.79 -0.39 3.88
N PRO A 200 3.91 -0.36 4.62
CA PRO A 200 5.02 0.50 4.27
C PRO A 200 5.62 0.09 2.92
N SER A 201 6.03 1.07 2.12
CA SER A 201 6.77 0.80 0.89
C SER A 201 8.17 0.25 1.19
N GLN A 202 8.64 -0.63 0.32
CA GLN A 202 10.03 -1.09 0.31
C GLN A 202 10.87 -0.26 -0.65
N GLU A 203 12.14 -0.03 -0.32
CA GLU A 203 13.09 0.65 -1.22
C GLU A 203 13.35 -0.19 -2.48
N ASN A 204 13.47 -1.51 -2.32
CA ASN A 204 13.66 -2.41 -3.45
C ASN A 204 12.37 -2.52 -4.29
N PHE A 205 12.47 -2.13 -5.55
CA PHE A 205 11.34 -2.09 -6.50
C PHE A 205 10.58 -3.41 -6.60
N TYR A 206 11.30 -4.52 -6.75
CA TYR A 206 10.68 -5.83 -6.98
C TYR A 206 10.13 -6.44 -5.70
N LEU A 207 10.85 -6.26 -4.59
CA LEU A 207 10.36 -6.71 -3.28
C LEU A 207 9.07 -5.99 -2.90
N ASN A 208 8.96 -4.70 -3.21
CA ASN A 208 7.75 -3.94 -2.96
C ASN A 208 6.56 -4.50 -3.76
N ILE A 209 6.77 -4.87 -5.03
CA ILE A 209 5.74 -5.54 -5.85
C ILE A 209 5.34 -6.89 -5.23
N ALA A 210 6.33 -7.71 -4.88
CA ALA A 210 6.11 -9.03 -4.29
C ALA A 210 5.36 -8.95 -2.95
N GLN A 211 5.69 -7.96 -2.10
CA GLN A 211 5.01 -7.70 -0.82
C GLN A 211 3.51 -7.51 -1.00
N HIS A 212 3.10 -6.61 -1.90
CA HIS A 212 1.69 -6.29 -2.08
C HIS A 212 0.90 -7.48 -2.64
N LYS A 213 1.50 -8.21 -3.59
CA LYS A 213 0.92 -9.45 -4.12
C LYS A 213 0.81 -10.54 -3.06
N ALA A 214 1.87 -10.76 -2.27
CA ALA A 214 1.91 -11.78 -1.24
C ALA A 214 0.79 -11.59 -0.20
N VAL A 215 0.59 -10.36 0.29
CA VAL A 215 -0.47 -10.06 1.26
C VAL A 215 -1.85 -10.38 0.70
N LYS A 216 -2.14 -9.98 -0.55
CA LYS A 216 -3.43 -10.27 -1.20
C LYS A 216 -3.66 -11.77 -1.39
N ILE A 217 -2.63 -12.51 -1.80
CA ILE A 217 -2.70 -13.95 -2.05
C ILE A 217 -2.91 -14.72 -0.74
N ILE A 218 -2.14 -14.39 0.30
CA ILE A 218 -2.27 -15.02 1.61
C ILE A 218 -3.64 -14.70 2.22
N TRP A 219 -4.09 -13.45 2.14
CA TRP A 219 -5.42 -13.07 2.63
C TRP A 219 -6.53 -13.85 1.94
N ALA A 220 -6.47 -14.03 0.61
CA ALA A 220 -7.47 -14.80 -0.11
C ALA A 220 -7.56 -16.25 0.39
N GLN A 221 -6.43 -16.87 0.75
CA GLN A 221 -6.39 -18.21 1.34
C GLN A 221 -6.97 -18.23 2.76
N ILE A 222 -6.64 -17.25 3.60
CA ILE A 222 -7.21 -17.09 4.95
C ILE A 222 -8.74 -16.92 4.85
N ALA A 223 -9.20 -15.96 4.04
CA ALA A 223 -10.61 -15.67 3.84
C ALA A 223 -11.38 -16.90 3.33
N GLU A 224 -10.79 -17.66 2.41
CA GLU A 224 -11.38 -18.92 1.93
C GLU A 224 -11.49 -19.98 3.03
N ALA A 225 -10.45 -20.16 3.85
CA ALA A 225 -10.47 -21.10 4.98
C ALA A 225 -11.56 -20.78 6.01
N TYR A 226 -11.85 -19.49 6.21
CA TYR A 226 -12.92 -19.02 7.12
C TYR A 226 -14.29 -18.89 6.44
N ASN A 227 -14.42 -19.22 5.16
CA ASN A 227 -15.64 -18.98 4.36
C ASN A 227 -16.13 -17.53 4.42
N SER A 228 -15.20 -16.57 4.50
CA SER A 228 -15.52 -15.15 4.47
C SER A 228 -16.05 -14.75 3.08
N PRO A 229 -17.13 -13.96 3.00
CA PRO A 229 -17.59 -13.40 1.73
C PRO A 229 -16.56 -12.42 1.13
N GLU A 230 -15.77 -11.76 1.97
CA GLU A 230 -14.77 -10.76 1.58
C GLU A 230 -13.40 -11.41 1.32
N LYS A 231 -13.25 -11.99 0.12
CA LYS A 231 -11.97 -12.59 -0.34
C LYS A 231 -10.93 -11.56 -0.78
N HIS A 232 -11.34 -10.32 -1.00
CA HIS A 232 -10.46 -9.24 -1.44
C HIS A 232 -10.15 -8.31 -0.28
N ILE A 233 -8.90 -7.84 -0.23
CA ILE A 233 -8.46 -6.86 0.74
C ILE A 233 -7.97 -5.60 0.03
N SER A 234 -8.37 -4.45 0.55
CA SER A 234 -7.89 -3.16 0.05
C SER A 234 -6.54 -2.85 0.69
N LEU A 235 -5.56 -2.46 -0.12
CA LEU A 235 -4.24 -2.06 0.36
C LEU A 235 -4.06 -0.54 0.29
N ILE A 236 -3.52 0.05 1.35
CA ILE A 236 -2.98 1.41 1.37
C ILE A 236 -1.47 1.31 1.46
N SER A 237 -0.75 1.78 0.43
CA SER A 237 0.71 1.88 0.50
C SER A 237 1.11 3.17 1.19
N LYS A 238 1.84 3.07 2.29
CA LYS A 238 2.48 4.19 2.98
C LYS A 238 3.88 4.38 2.39
N VAL A 239 4.01 5.33 1.48
CA VAL A 239 5.28 5.63 0.81
C VAL A 239 6.18 6.42 1.74
N ASN A 240 7.28 5.79 2.13
CA ASN A 240 8.28 6.34 3.04
C ASN A 240 9.63 6.49 2.33
N PHE A 241 10.28 7.62 2.53
CA PHE A 241 11.58 7.92 1.95
C PHE A 241 12.47 8.51 3.04
N SER A 242 13.76 8.17 2.98
CA SER A 242 14.76 8.69 3.90
C SER A 242 16.01 9.02 3.11
N HIS A 243 16.25 10.31 2.90
CA HIS A 243 17.48 10.79 2.29
C HIS A 243 17.75 12.24 2.72
N PRO A 244 19.00 12.67 2.97
CA PRO A 244 19.28 14.05 3.38
C PRO A 244 18.86 15.12 2.37
N ASP A 245 18.95 14.81 1.07
CA ASP A 245 18.49 15.68 -0.02
C ASP A 245 17.01 15.43 -0.40
N PRO A 246 16.14 16.45 -0.36
CA PRO A 246 14.73 16.34 -0.76
C PRO A 246 14.51 15.93 -2.23
N ASN A 247 15.42 16.26 -3.16
CA ASN A 247 15.23 15.87 -4.56
C ASN A 247 15.46 14.37 -4.75
N SER A 248 16.44 13.79 -4.06
CA SER A 248 16.57 12.33 -3.98
C SER A 248 15.34 11.66 -3.37
N GLN A 249 14.68 12.30 -2.39
CA GLN A 249 13.42 11.80 -1.84
C GLN A 249 12.30 11.79 -2.90
N VAL A 250 12.23 12.78 -3.81
CA VAL A 250 11.30 12.78 -4.95
C VAL A 250 11.55 11.57 -5.87
N ILE A 251 12.82 11.25 -6.16
CA ILE A 251 13.19 10.10 -6.99
C ILE A 251 12.75 8.79 -6.33
N ALA A 252 13.09 8.63 -5.05
CA ALA A 252 12.71 7.46 -4.26
C ALA A 252 11.19 7.31 -4.17
N ALA A 253 10.48 8.39 -3.85
CA ALA A 253 9.03 8.42 -3.78
C ALA A 253 8.39 8.02 -5.10
N THR A 254 8.91 8.49 -6.24
CA THR A 254 8.40 8.14 -7.58
C THR A 254 8.57 6.64 -7.87
N GLN A 255 9.76 6.10 -7.61
CA GLN A 255 10.09 4.69 -7.83
C GLN A 255 9.26 3.76 -6.93
N GLN A 256 9.11 4.12 -5.65
CA GLN A 256 8.30 3.35 -4.70
C GLN A 256 6.80 3.42 -5.01
N THR A 257 6.30 4.59 -5.40
CA THR A 257 4.90 4.75 -5.84
C THR A 257 4.62 3.85 -7.03
N ALA A 258 5.51 3.83 -8.04
CA ALA A 258 5.37 2.96 -9.20
C ALA A 258 5.36 1.47 -8.83
N SER A 259 6.25 1.00 -7.94
CA SER A 259 6.25 -0.39 -7.51
C SER A 259 5.01 -0.77 -6.67
N CYS A 260 4.49 0.14 -5.84
CA CYS A 260 3.22 -0.06 -5.14
C CYS A 260 2.05 -0.24 -6.11
N VAL A 261 2.00 0.57 -7.19
CA VAL A 261 0.99 0.43 -8.25
C VAL A 261 1.13 -0.91 -8.96
N PHE A 262 2.35 -1.34 -9.29
CA PHE A 262 2.60 -2.63 -9.96
C PHE A 262 2.29 -3.83 -9.06
N GLY A 263 2.47 -3.69 -7.75
CA GLY A 263 2.00 -4.63 -6.74
C GLY A 263 0.49 -4.61 -6.52
N GLY A 264 -0.22 -3.68 -7.18
CA GLY A 264 -1.66 -3.54 -7.16
C GLY A 264 -2.22 -2.96 -5.87
N THR A 265 -1.58 -1.94 -5.32
CA THR A 265 -2.14 -1.15 -4.20
C THR A 265 -3.44 -0.42 -4.58
N ASP A 266 -4.36 -0.27 -3.64
CA ASP A 266 -5.67 0.37 -3.88
C ASP A 266 -5.67 1.86 -3.50
N ALA A 267 -4.72 2.28 -2.67
CA ALA A 267 -4.46 3.69 -2.41
C ALA A 267 -3.00 3.94 -2.06
N ILE A 268 -2.54 5.17 -2.28
CA ILE A 268 -1.18 5.60 -1.94
C ILE A 268 -1.27 6.80 -1.02
N LEU A 269 -0.66 6.67 0.15
CA LEU A 269 -0.47 7.73 1.12
C LEU A 269 1.03 8.01 1.23
N MET A 270 1.40 9.27 1.16
CA MET A 270 2.79 9.71 1.22
C MET A 270 2.89 10.90 2.16
N GLN A 271 3.93 10.94 3.00
CA GLN A 271 4.23 12.13 3.78
C GLN A 271 4.71 13.28 2.88
N ASN A 272 4.62 14.52 3.37
CA ASN A 272 5.12 15.66 2.64
C ASN A 272 6.66 15.62 2.60
N ILE A 273 7.24 15.73 1.40
CA ILE A 273 8.70 15.81 1.25
C ILE A 273 9.19 17.12 1.91
N PRO A 274 10.16 17.10 2.83
CA PRO A 274 10.54 18.25 3.64
C PRO A 274 11.50 19.19 2.87
N PHE A 275 10.95 19.94 1.91
CA PHE A 275 11.70 21.03 1.27
C PHE A 275 11.96 22.18 2.23
N ASP A 276 13.09 22.86 2.04
CA ASP A 276 13.50 24.04 2.81
C ASP A 276 12.48 25.18 2.68
N THR A 277 11.78 25.49 3.77
CA THR A 277 10.72 26.51 3.83
C THR A 277 11.26 27.93 3.66
N ALA A 278 12.56 28.16 3.83
CA ALA A 278 13.18 29.44 3.50
C ALA A 278 13.29 29.66 1.98
N LYS A 279 13.25 28.58 1.19
CA LYS A 279 13.36 28.62 -0.28
C LYS A 279 12.03 28.39 -0.99
N TYR A 280 11.13 27.64 -0.37
CA TYR A 280 9.85 27.24 -0.95
C TYR A 280 8.68 27.55 -0.01
N PRO A 281 7.50 27.91 -0.54
CA PRO A 281 6.31 28.03 0.30
C PRO A 281 5.92 26.67 0.90
N GLU A 282 5.30 26.66 2.07
CA GLU A 282 4.88 25.42 2.76
C GLU A 282 3.99 24.51 1.89
N SER A 283 3.17 25.11 1.03
CA SER A 283 2.30 24.38 0.08
C SER A 283 3.06 23.66 -1.05
N PHE A 284 4.35 23.98 -1.25
CA PHE A 284 5.18 23.36 -2.28
C PHE A 284 5.35 21.87 -2.03
N SER A 285 5.68 21.49 -0.79
CA SER A 285 5.93 20.10 -0.39
C SER A 285 4.72 19.21 -0.65
N ALA A 286 3.53 19.63 -0.18
CA ALA A 286 2.28 18.90 -0.41
C ALA A 286 1.97 18.79 -1.91
N ARG A 287 2.18 19.87 -2.68
CA ARG A 287 1.97 19.86 -4.13
C ARG A 287 2.88 18.87 -4.85
N ILE A 288 4.17 18.83 -4.51
CA ILE A 288 5.13 17.89 -5.13
C ILE A 288 4.73 16.44 -4.80
N THR A 289 4.48 16.14 -3.53
CA THR A 289 4.05 14.81 -3.07
C THR A 289 2.80 14.32 -3.83
N ARG A 290 1.78 15.18 -3.98
CA ARG A 290 0.58 14.87 -4.77
C ARG A 290 0.88 14.69 -6.26
N ASN A 291 1.69 15.57 -6.82
CA ASN A 291 1.96 15.56 -8.26
C ASN A 291 2.74 14.34 -8.73
N ILE A 292 3.58 13.73 -7.88
CA ILE A 292 4.21 12.44 -8.20
C ILE A 292 3.13 11.41 -8.58
N GLN A 293 2.06 11.32 -7.78
CA GLN A 293 0.96 10.40 -8.04
C GLN A 293 0.15 10.83 -9.28
N ASN A 294 -0.16 12.13 -9.42
CA ASN A 294 -0.92 12.64 -10.56
C ASN A 294 -0.21 12.42 -11.90
N VAL A 295 1.11 12.57 -11.96
CA VAL A 295 1.90 12.33 -13.19
C VAL A 295 1.89 10.85 -13.54
N LEU A 296 2.12 9.97 -12.55
CA LEU A 296 2.05 8.51 -12.76
C LEU A 296 0.67 8.06 -13.22
N TRP A 297 -0.39 8.75 -12.78
CA TRP A 297 -1.75 8.51 -13.22
C TRP A 297 -2.01 9.03 -14.64
N ASN A 298 -1.85 10.33 -14.86
CA ASN A 298 -2.37 11.03 -16.03
C ASN A 298 -1.42 10.99 -17.23
N GLU A 299 -0.12 10.84 -17.01
CA GLU A 299 0.90 10.91 -18.06
C GLU A 299 1.58 9.57 -18.30
N SER A 300 1.86 8.80 -17.24
CA SER A 300 2.44 7.45 -17.37
C SER A 300 1.38 6.38 -17.60
N PHE A 301 0.09 6.69 -17.39
CA PHE A 301 -1.05 5.78 -17.57
C PHE A 301 -0.93 4.47 -16.79
N LEU A 302 -0.24 4.47 -15.64
CA LEU A 302 0.02 3.24 -14.88
C LEU A 302 -1.26 2.59 -14.33
N TYR A 303 -2.38 3.31 -14.34
CA TYR A 303 -3.68 2.75 -13.97
C TYR A 303 -4.26 1.81 -15.03
N GLN A 304 -3.90 1.92 -16.31
CA GLN A 304 -4.66 1.25 -17.40
C GLN A 304 -4.66 -0.28 -17.35
N VAL A 305 -3.65 -0.90 -16.73
CA VAL A 305 -3.50 -2.35 -16.62
C VAL A 305 -3.57 -2.76 -15.16
N ASN A 306 -4.46 -3.70 -14.83
CA ASN A 306 -4.67 -4.14 -13.44
C ASN A 306 -3.43 -4.76 -12.78
N ASP A 307 -2.69 -5.58 -13.53
CA ASP A 307 -1.51 -6.29 -13.03
C ASP A 307 -0.43 -6.32 -14.13
N PRO A 308 0.35 -5.25 -14.30
CA PRO A 308 1.39 -5.18 -15.34
C PRO A 308 2.56 -6.13 -15.06
N ALA A 309 2.71 -6.61 -13.83
CA ALA A 309 3.75 -7.55 -13.43
C ALA A 309 3.39 -9.02 -13.73
N LYS A 310 2.15 -9.30 -14.14
CA LYS A 310 1.67 -10.65 -14.45
C LYS A 310 2.53 -11.33 -15.52
N GLY A 311 2.98 -12.54 -15.23
CA GLY A 311 3.79 -13.35 -16.14
C GLY A 311 5.29 -13.07 -16.07
N SER A 312 5.72 -12.17 -15.17
CA SER A 312 7.14 -12.01 -14.86
C SER A 312 7.61 -13.16 -13.98
N TYR A 313 8.42 -14.06 -14.56
CA TYR A 313 9.00 -15.20 -13.84
C TYR A 313 9.72 -14.79 -12.56
N PHE A 314 10.46 -13.67 -12.60
CA PHE A 314 11.20 -13.18 -11.44
C PHE A 314 10.28 -12.70 -10.30
N ILE A 315 9.20 -12.00 -10.63
CA ILE A 315 8.26 -11.50 -9.62
C ILE A 315 7.45 -12.66 -9.04
N ASP A 316 7.06 -13.64 -9.87
CA ASP A 316 6.37 -14.84 -9.41
C ASP A 316 7.25 -15.66 -8.44
N ASP A 317 8.52 -15.93 -8.77
CA ASP A 317 9.49 -16.62 -7.89
C ASP A 317 9.72 -15.85 -6.58
N LEU A 318 9.92 -14.53 -6.65
CA LEU A 318 10.12 -13.71 -5.46
C LEU A 318 8.88 -13.67 -4.57
N CYS A 319 7.69 -13.60 -5.17
CA CYS A 319 6.42 -13.60 -4.45
C CYS A 319 6.18 -14.96 -3.78
N GLU A 320 6.42 -16.07 -4.46
CA GLU A 320 6.30 -17.42 -3.88
C GLU A 320 7.23 -17.61 -2.68
N LYS A 321 8.51 -17.22 -2.80
CA LYS A 321 9.46 -17.28 -1.68
C LYS A 321 9.00 -16.44 -0.50
N LEU A 322 8.58 -15.20 -0.74
CA LEU A 322 8.07 -14.33 0.32
C LEU A 322 6.82 -14.92 0.98
N ILE A 323 5.88 -15.46 0.19
CA ILE A 323 4.67 -16.10 0.72
C ILE A 323 5.03 -17.27 1.63
N ASN A 324 5.95 -18.14 1.20
CA ASN A 324 6.37 -19.29 1.98
C ASN A 324 6.99 -18.87 3.32
N GLU A 325 7.87 -17.87 3.33
CA GLU A 325 8.46 -17.35 4.57
C GLU A 325 7.41 -16.74 5.50
N VAL A 326 6.54 -15.86 4.97
CA VAL A 326 5.45 -15.24 5.75
C VAL A 326 4.52 -16.30 6.31
N TRP A 327 4.10 -17.28 5.51
CA TRP A 327 3.19 -18.34 5.92
C TRP A 327 3.80 -19.23 7.00
N ASN A 328 5.09 -19.57 6.87
CA ASN A 328 5.82 -20.34 7.88
C ASN A 328 5.86 -19.64 9.24
N ILE A 329 6.03 -18.31 9.27
CA ILE A 329 5.97 -17.52 10.51
C ILE A 329 4.52 -17.45 11.01
N PHE A 330 3.56 -17.21 10.11
CA PHE A 330 2.14 -17.10 10.44
C PHE A 330 1.57 -18.34 11.14
N ILE A 331 2.02 -19.54 10.77
CA ILE A 331 1.58 -20.79 11.40
C ILE A 331 2.37 -21.17 12.66
N LYS A 332 3.61 -20.67 12.83
CA LYS A 332 4.49 -21.06 13.95
C LYS A 332 4.04 -20.48 15.28
N ASP A 333 3.62 -19.23 15.31
CA ASP A 333 3.21 -18.57 16.57
C ASP A 333 1.69 -18.69 16.85
N LYS A 334 1.03 -19.77 16.38
CA LYS A 334 -0.35 -20.13 16.77
C LYS A 334 -0.33 -21.18 17.88
#